data_AF-A0A3M2CFQ5-F1
#
_entry.id   AF-A0A3M2CFQ5-F1
#
_cell.length_a   1.000
_cell.length_b   1.000
_cell.length_c   1.000
_cell.angle_alpha   90.00
_cell.angle_beta   90.00
_cell.angle_gamma   90.00
#
_symmetry.space_group_name_H-M   'P 1'
#
loop_
_entity.id
_entity.type
_entity.pdbx_description
1 polymer ?
#
loop_
_entity_poly.entity_id
_entity_poly.type
_entity_poly.pdbx_seq_one_letter_code
_entity_poly.pdbx_strand_id
1 'polypeptide(L)'
;KAYGRLAPPVPPSSDYDPSLFKGSTALDVDDPALHPHTLHTWETFIDYGKLPRNKYMINWPFHANDYPDSLAFFDRSRRAEAFERAKQHTLNFVHYIQTVLGHPELGIADDEFPTPDGLPFIPYVRETRRIIGDVLMREQDVLPSFGNGIRPPLKRDSIAVGDYFLDHHHARAHIGHPNYFKEEFPPNAKFQVPFGVFFPRGVDGFMAIEKSISVTHIVNGCTRLQPIVLLMGQAAGVIAAMAARKQIEPRNVPVRDVQEYLLVRGVMLYPYEDLHVEDRVFVEAQKLALAGVVFDEEDFLFRKDKPLKWSEVGELLAKAEGGLADIEQTPAARAWREYIHALAEDLEGLEFESEQDFNRVVTRAELAPVLCRAAELQPVPEVRIRFLDMPHTHWAARWIEPLYRLDIYEGIWHVNFQPERPVTRGELTLMLDRLFDPFRNLPVT
;
A
#
# COMPACT_ATOMS: atom_id res chain seq x y z
N LYS A 1 -7.95 -26.35 -18.11
CA LYS A 1 -7.83 -25.98 -19.55
C LYS A 1 -9.05 -26.50 -20.28
N ALA A 2 -9.68 -25.69 -21.12
CA ALA A 2 -10.73 -26.14 -22.04
C ALA A 2 -10.09 -26.62 -23.34
N TYR A 3 -10.28 -27.89 -23.68
CA TYR A 3 -9.62 -28.53 -24.82
C TYR A 3 -10.37 -28.35 -26.15
N GLY A 4 -11.61 -27.84 -26.14
CA GLY A 4 -12.48 -27.77 -27.32
C GLY A 4 -12.93 -29.15 -27.84
N ARG A 5 -12.61 -30.19 -27.09
CA ARG A 5 -12.96 -31.61 -27.25
C ARG A 5 -12.94 -32.23 -25.85
N LEU A 6 -13.28 -33.52 -25.73
CA LEU A 6 -13.07 -34.25 -24.48
C LEU A 6 -11.61 -34.12 -24.03
N ALA A 7 -11.41 -33.65 -22.80
CA ALA A 7 -10.10 -33.58 -22.18
C ALA A 7 -9.60 -34.99 -21.82
N PRO A 8 -8.29 -35.18 -21.61
CA PRO A 8 -7.79 -36.38 -20.96
C PRO A 8 -8.55 -36.62 -19.64
N PRO A 9 -9.09 -37.82 -19.40
CA PRO A 9 -9.83 -38.11 -18.19
C PRO A 9 -8.89 -38.05 -16.98
N VAL A 10 -9.32 -37.37 -15.92
CA VAL A 10 -8.61 -37.34 -14.65
C VAL A 10 -9.18 -38.45 -13.77
N PRO A 11 -8.41 -39.51 -13.44
CA PRO A 11 -8.92 -40.58 -12.60
C PRO A 11 -9.09 -40.09 -11.15
N PRO A 12 -10.13 -40.55 -10.42
CA PRO A 12 -10.27 -40.25 -9.01
C PRO A 12 -9.27 -41.08 -8.20
N SER A 13 -8.90 -40.55 -7.03
CA SER A 13 -8.18 -41.31 -6.00
C SER A 13 -9.04 -42.45 -5.42
N SER A 14 -8.40 -43.41 -4.72
CA SER A 14 -9.08 -44.57 -4.14
C SER A 14 -10.10 -44.22 -3.05
N ASP A 15 -9.93 -43.08 -2.40
CA ASP A 15 -10.75 -42.52 -1.32
C ASP A 15 -11.67 -41.39 -1.79
N TYR A 16 -11.89 -41.27 -3.11
CA TYR A 16 -12.75 -40.25 -3.68
C TYR A 16 -14.18 -40.32 -3.12
N ASP A 17 -14.61 -39.21 -2.53
CA ASP A 17 -15.97 -38.98 -2.06
C ASP A 17 -16.55 -37.74 -2.76
N PRO A 18 -17.49 -37.90 -3.71
CA PRO A 18 -18.10 -36.78 -4.42
C PRO A 18 -18.91 -35.86 -3.50
N SER A 19 -19.34 -36.32 -2.33
CA SER A 19 -20.12 -35.50 -1.39
C SER A 19 -19.32 -34.32 -0.83
N LEU A 20 -17.98 -34.40 -0.84
CA LEU A 20 -17.09 -33.31 -0.46
C LEU A 20 -17.22 -32.09 -1.38
N PHE A 21 -17.60 -32.32 -2.66
CA PHE A 21 -17.69 -31.28 -3.68
C PHE A 21 -19.11 -30.83 -3.99
N LYS A 22 -20.11 -31.49 -3.38
CA LYS A 22 -21.51 -31.16 -3.58
C LYS A 22 -21.80 -29.74 -3.08
N GLY A 23 -22.37 -28.92 -3.95
CA GLY A 23 -22.65 -27.53 -3.66
C GLY A 23 -21.44 -26.61 -3.79
N SER A 24 -20.47 -27.00 -4.61
CA SER A 24 -19.48 -26.08 -5.19
C SER A 24 -20.12 -25.08 -6.15
N THR A 25 -21.26 -25.44 -6.76
CA THR A 25 -22.03 -24.57 -7.66
C THR A 25 -23.52 -24.72 -7.42
N ALA A 26 -24.34 -23.91 -8.07
CA ALA A 26 -25.79 -24.08 -8.07
C ALA A 26 -26.28 -25.28 -8.91
N LEU A 27 -25.41 -25.94 -9.69
CA LEU A 27 -25.81 -27.04 -10.59
C LEU A 27 -26.15 -28.35 -9.87
N ASP A 28 -25.55 -28.58 -8.71
CA ASP A 28 -25.58 -29.86 -7.99
C ASP A 28 -26.20 -29.75 -6.60
N VAL A 29 -27.01 -28.69 -6.40
CA VAL A 29 -27.72 -28.39 -5.15
C VAL A 29 -29.23 -28.55 -5.35
N ASP A 30 -29.85 -29.31 -4.45
CA ASP A 30 -31.30 -29.56 -4.48
C ASP A 30 -32.11 -28.35 -3.95
N ASP A 31 -31.61 -27.65 -2.92
CA ASP A 31 -32.21 -26.42 -2.36
C ASP A 31 -31.13 -25.36 -2.05
N PRO A 32 -30.94 -24.37 -2.94
CA PRO A 32 -29.97 -23.29 -2.75
C PRO A 32 -30.16 -22.47 -1.48
N ALA A 33 -31.38 -22.41 -0.92
CA ALA A 33 -31.68 -21.61 0.27
C ALA A 33 -31.11 -22.20 1.57
N LEU A 34 -30.72 -23.48 1.54
CA LEU A 34 -30.10 -24.16 2.69
C LEU A 34 -28.57 -23.98 2.74
N HIS A 35 -27.97 -23.34 1.73
CA HIS A 35 -26.54 -23.15 1.69
C HIS A 35 -26.10 -21.87 2.41
N PRO A 36 -25.05 -21.93 3.25
CA PRO A 36 -24.61 -20.81 4.07
C PRO A 36 -23.73 -19.79 3.33
N HIS A 37 -23.65 -19.87 1.99
CA HIS A 37 -22.86 -18.99 1.12
C HIS A 37 -23.58 -18.83 -0.23
N THR A 38 -23.23 -17.78 -0.98
CA THR A 38 -23.79 -17.56 -2.32
C THR A 38 -23.35 -18.68 -3.26
N LEU A 39 -24.31 -19.39 -3.83
CA LEU A 39 -24.06 -20.39 -4.86
C LEU A 39 -23.99 -19.71 -6.23
N HIS A 40 -22.86 -19.90 -6.90
CA HIS A 40 -22.63 -19.40 -8.25
C HIS A 40 -23.21 -20.34 -9.30
N THR A 41 -23.75 -19.80 -10.41
CA THR A 41 -23.99 -20.62 -11.61
C THR A 41 -22.66 -21.14 -12.14
N TRP A 42 -22.68 -22.17 -12.99
CA TRP A 42 -21.45 -22.65 -13.62
C TRP A 42 -20.67 -21.54 -14.33
N GLU A 43 -21.36 -20.69 -15.11
CA GLU A 43 -20.73 -19.63 -15.89
C GLU A 43 -20.02 -18.64 -14.96
N THR A 44 -20.72 -18.17 -13.93
CA THR A 44 -20.14 -17.23 -12.96
C THR A 44 -19.01 -17.86 -12.13
N PHE A 45 -19.11 -19.15 -11.82
CA PHE A 45 -18.09 -19.91 -11.12
C PHE A 45 -16.82 -20.06 -11.96
N ILE A 46 -16.94 -20.53 -13.20
CA ILE A 46 -15.79 -20.83 -14.06
C ILE A 46 -15.13 -19.55 -14.59
N ASP A 47 -15.92 -18.49 -14.88
CA ASP A 47 -15.39 -17.22 -15.39
C ASP A 47 -14.52 -16.49 -14.34
N TYR A 48 -14.77 -16.69 -13.04
CA TYR A 48 -13.92 -16.13 -11.97
C TYR A 48 -12.44 -16.52 -12.13
N GLY A 49 -12.18 -17.76 -12.54
CA GLY A 49 -10.83 -18.29 -12.71
C GLY A 49 -10.27 -18.11 -14.12
N LYS A 50 -10.96 -17.45 -15.05
CA LYS A 50 -10.60 -17.48 -16.48
C LYS A 50 -9.28 -16.77 -16.77
N LEU A 51 -8.44 -17.43 -17.56
CA LEU A 51 -7.13 -16.97 -18.01
C LEU A 51 -7.07 -16.96 -19.55
N PRO A 52 -6.12 -16.22 -20.16
CA PRO A 52 -5.86 -16.29 -21.58
C PRO A 52 -5.59 -17.73 -22.07
N ARG A 53 -5.80 -17.98 -23.37
CA ARG A 53 -5.54 -19.28 -24.02
C ARG A 53 -6.40 -20.44 -23.47
N ASN A 54 -7.68 -20.17 -23.17
CA ASN A 54 -8.66 -21.15 -22.70
C ASN A 54 -8.23 -21.90 -21.43
N LYS A 55 -7.55 -21.18 -20.52
CA LYS A 55 -7.05 -21.72 -19.25
C LYS A 55 -7.85 -21.13 -18.10
N TYR A 56 -7.78 -21.82 -16.97
CA TYR A 56 -8.50 -21.44 -15.77
C TYR A 56 -7.60 -21.70 -14.56
N MET A 57 -7.56 -20.75 -13.65
CA MET A 57 -7.03 -20.91 -12.31
C MET A 57 -8.10 -21.56 -11.44
N ILE A 58 -7.75 -22.64 -10.76
CA ILE A 58 -8.62 -23.30 -9.79
C ILE A 58 -8.27 -22.72 -8.41
N ASN A 59 -9.10 -21.79 -7.94
CA ASN A 59 -8.99 -21.16 -6.61
C ASN A 59 -10.40 -20.83 -6.13
N TRP A 60 -11.21 -21.87 -5.95
CA TRP A 60 -12.61 -21.71 -5.60
C TRP A 60 -12.83 -22.08 -4.14
N PRO A 61 -13.43 -21.18 -3.36
CA PRO A 61 -13.75 -21.47 -1.97
C PRO A 61 -14.99 -22.36 -1.90
N PHE A 62 -15.14 -23.04 -0.75
CA PHE A 62 -16.28 -23.89 -0.37
C PHE A 62 -16.52 -25.11 -1.27
N HIS A 63 -16.41 -26.31 -0.69
CA HIS A 63 -16.70 -27.57 -1.39
C HIS A 63 -15.94 -27.74 -2.73
N ALA A 64 -14.75 -27.14 -2.85
CA ALA A 64 -13.96 -27.17 -4.08
C ALA A 64 -12.51 -27.55 -3.75
N ASN A 65 -11.51 -26.90 -4.36
CA ASN A 65 -10.11 -27.34 -4.30
C ASN A 65 -9.31 -26.86 -3.08
N ASP A 66 -9.87 -25.98 -2.25
CA ASP A 66 -9.25 -25.59 -0.98
C ASP A 66 -9.21 -26.79 -0.02
N TYR A 67 -8.00 -27.13 0.45
CA TYR A 67 -7.75 -28.29 1.31
C TYR A 67 -7.14 -27.85 2.65
N PRO A 68 -7.92 -27.87 3.75
CA PRO A 68 -7.39 -27.62 5.08
C PRO A 68 -6.68 -28.86 5.63
N ASP A 69 -5.51 -28.70 6.22
CA ASP A 69 -4.86 -29.73 7.03
C ASP A 69 -4.83 -29.26 8.49
N SER A 70 -5.56 -29.97 9.36
CA SER A 70 -5.72 -29.65 10.79
C SER A 70 -4.59 -30.18 11.66
N LEU A 71 -3.67 -30.97 11.10
CA LEU A 71 -2.54 -31.50 11.85
C LEU A 71 -1.51 -30.40 12.04
N ALA A 72 -1.50 -29.89 13.27
CA ALA A 72 -0.60 -28.89 13.81
C ALA A 72 0.83 -29.04 13.26
N PHE A 73 1.26 -28.03 12.50
CA PHE A 73 2.62 -27.85 12.03
C PHE A 73 3.16 -28.97 11.13
N PHE A 74 3.49 -28.63 9.88
CA PHE A 74 4.27 -29.53 9.02
C PHE A 74 5.62 -29.86 9.66
N ASP A 75 5.70 -30.96 10.40
CA ASP A 75 6.95 -31.69 10.53
C ASP A 75 7.42 -32.00 9.10
N ARG A 76 8.71 -31.78 8.83
CA ARG A 76 9.27 -31.99 7.49
C ARG A 76 9.00 -33.42 7.00
N SER A 77 8.92 -34.38 7.93
CA SER A 77 8.63 -35.79 7.64
C SER A 77 7.23 -36.02 7.04
N ARG A 78 6.23 -35.21 7.39
CA ARG A 78 4.82 -35.39 6.97
C ARG A 78 4.39 -34.47 5.84
N ARG A 79 5.21 -33.48 5.48
CA ARG A 79 4.88 -32.50 4.44
C ARG A 79 4.59 -33.13 3.09
N ALA A 80 5.37 -34.14 2.69
CA ALA A 80 5.17 -34.83 1.43
C ALA A 80 3.80 -35.53 1.37
N GLU A 81 3.40 -36.19 2.45
CA GLU A 81 2.10 -36.84 2.57
C GLU A 81 0.96 -35.82 2.50
N ALA A 82 1.05 -34.71 3.24
CA ALA A 82 0.03 -33.67 3.22
C ALA A 82 -0.11 -33.00 1.84
N PHE A 83 1.01 -32.76 1.15
CA PHE A 83 0.99 -32.23 -0.21
C PHE A 83 0.38 -33.22 -1.19
N GLU A 84 0.64 -34.51 -1.02
CA GLU A 84 0.02 -35.54 -1.85
C GLU A 84 -1.49 -35.61 -1.60
N ARG A 85 -1.97 -35.53 -0.35
CA ARG A 85 -3.41 -35.46 -0.06
C ARG A 85 -4.07 -34.23 -0.69
N ALA A 86 -3.47 -33.05 -0.56
CA ALA A 86 -3.97 -31.82 -1.17
C ALA A 86 -4.01 -31.92 -2.71
N LYS A 87 -3.01 -32.58 -3.29
CA LYS A 87 -2.96 -32.90 -4.72
C LYS A 87 -4.12 -33.80 -5.14
N GLN A 88 -4.31 -34.92 -4.45
CA GLN A 88 -5.40 -35.86 -4.74
C GLN A 88 -6.77 -35.20 -4.57
N HIS A 89 -6.95 -34.35 -3.56
CA HIS A 89 -8.17 -33.54 -3.39
C HIS A 89 -8.45 -32.65 -4.60
N THR A 90 -7.41 -31.98 -5.13
CA THR A 90 -7.52 -31.15 -6.34
C THR A 90 -7.88 -31.99 -7.58
N LEU A 91 -7.23 -33.14 -7.77
CA LEU A 91 -7.51 -34.04 -8.90
C LEU A 91 -8.93 -34.62 -8.82
N ASN A 92 -9.38 -35.00 -7.62
CA ASN A 92 -10.74 -35.44 -7.36
C ASN A 92 -11.77 -34.35 -7.72
N PHE A 93 -11.46 -33.08 -7.44
CA PHE A 93 -12.35 -31.99 -7.84
C PHE A 93 -12.40 -31.81 -9.37
N VAL A 94 -11.27 -31.95 -10.07
CA VAL A 94 -11.27 -31.92 -11.54
C VAL A 94 -12.04 -33.11 -12.12
N HIS A 95 -11.92 -34.29 -11.51
CA HIS A 95 -12.75 -35.44 -11.84
C HIS A 95 -14.25 -35.13 -11.65
N TYR A 96 -14.62 -34.53 -10.51
CA TYR A 96 -16.00 -34.11 -10.22
C TYR A 96 -16.55 -33.13 -11.27
N ILE A 97 -15.73 -32.17 -11.72
CA ILE A 97 -16.08 -31.27 -12.83
C ILE A 97 -16.39 -32.06 -14.12
N GLN A 98 -15.56 -33.03 -14.47
CA GLN A 98 -15.72 -33.83 -15.69
C GLN A 98 -16.96 -34.74 -15.63
N THR A 99 -17.26 -35.34 -14.48
CA THR A 99 -18.25 -36.42 -14.39
C THR A 99 -19.58 -36.01 -13.78
N VAL A 100 -19.58 -35.08 -12.82
CA VAL A 100 -20.79 -34.69 -12.08
C VAL A 100 -21.31 -33.33 -12.53
N LEU A 101 -20.44 -32.33 -12.63
CA LEU A 101 -20.83 -31.00 -13.12
C LEU A 101 -21.03 -30.95 -14.64
N GLY A 102 -20.65 -32.01 -15.37
CA GLY A 102 -20.97 -32.17 -16.79
C GLY A 102 -20.04 -31.42 -17.75
N HIS A 103 -18.80 -31.17 -17.34
CA HIS A 103 -17.80 -30.44 -18.14
C HIS A 103 -16.59 -31.30 -18.55
N PRO A 104 -16.78 -32.37 -19.35
CA PRO A 104 -15.71 -33.30 -19.73
C PRO A 104 -14.68 -32.68 -20.71
N GLU A 105 -14.97 -31.50 -21.27
CA GLU A 105 -14.04 -30.72 -22.08
C GLU A 105 -12.95 -30.00 -21.27
N LEU A 106 -13.11 -29.95 -19.94
CA LEU A 106 -12.14 -29.38 -19.02
C LEU A 106 -11.20 -30.46 -18.46
N GLY A 107 -9.92 -30.15 -18.35
CA GLY A 107 -8.93 -31.00 -17.68
C GLY A 107 -7.68 -30.24 -17.26
N ILE A 108 -6.71 -30.96 -16.70
CA ILE A 108 -5.39 -30.41 -16.33
C ILE A 108 -4.70 -29.82 -17.55
N ALA A 109 -4.01 -28.69 -17.37
CA ALA A 109 -3.23 -28.07 -18.44
C ALA A 109 -1.92 -28.84 -18.63
N ASP A 110 -1.75 -29.44 -19.80
CA ASP A 110 -0.58 -30.25 -20.18
C ASP A 110 0.60 -29.43 -20.74
N ASP A 111 0.44 -28.10 -20.82
CA ASP A 111 1.36 -27.18 -21.49
C ASP A 111 1.84 -26.01 -20.61
N GLU A 112 1.71 -26.11 -19.28
CA GLU A 112 2.12 -25.06 -18.33
C GLU A 112 3.25 -25.50 -17.40
N PHE A 113 3.10 -26.65 -16.73
CA PHE A 113 4.08 -27.15 -15.78
C PHE A 113 4.73 -28.45 -16.27
N PRO A 114 6.06 -28.58 -16.21
CA PRO A 114 6.79 -29.77 -16.65
C PRO A 114 6.80 -30.88 -15.58
N THR A 115 5.68 -31.07 -14.88
CA THR A 115 5.50 -32.09 -13.84
C THR A 115 4.78 -33.31 -14.43
N PRO A 116 5.03 -34.54 -13.93
CA PRO A 116 4.39 -35.74 -14.48
C PRO A 116 2.85 -35.74 -14.40
N ASP A 117 2.29 -34.99 -13.45
CA ASP A 117 0.86 -34.84 -13.20
C ASP A 117 0.28 -33.54 -13.77
N GLY A 118 1.08 -32.69 -14.41
CA GLY A 118 0.68 -31.40 -14.98
C GLY A 118 0.29 -30.32 -13.95
N LEU A 119 0.52 -30.58 -12.65
CA LEU A 119 0.22 -29.63 -11.57
C LEU A 119 1.43 -28.74 -11.26
N PRO A 120 1.25 -27.59 -10.57
CA PRO A 120 2.37 -26.74 -10.14
C PRO A 120 3.40 -27.49 -9.28
N PHE A 121 4.64 -26.99 -9.26
CA PHE A 121 5.76 -27.61 -8.51
C PHE A 121 5.49 -27.78 -7.00
N ILE A 122 4.71 -26.86 -6.42
CA ILE A 122 4.29 -26.88 -5.01
C ILE A 122 2.86 -26.35 -4.91
N PRO A 123 2.09 -26.76 -3.87
CA PRO A 123 0.78 -26.17 -3.63
C PRO A 123 0.90 -24.70 -3.22
N TYR A 124 -0.13 -23.92 -3.53
CA TYR A 124 -0.27 -22.56 -3.03
C TYR A 124 -0.67 -22.60 -1.55
N VAL A 125 0.30 -22.40 -0.66
CA VAL A 125 0.06 -22.37 0.79
C VAL A 125 -0.45 -20.98 1.19
N ARG A 126 -1.72 -20.89 1.63
CA ARG A 126 -2.36 -19.63 2.05
C ARG A 126 -1.94 -19.18 3.45
N GLU A 127 -1.81 -20.12 4.36
CA GLU A 127 -1.45 -19.86 5.76
C GLU A 127 -0.37 -20.83 6.24
N THR A 128 0.63 -20.29 6.95
CA THR A 128 1.79 -21.05 7.44
C THR A 128 2.37 -20.41 8.71
N ARG A 129 3.54 -20.91 9.14
CA ARG A 129 4.30 -20.37 10.27
C ARG A 129 4.71 -18.93 10.00
N ARG A 130 4.57 -18.11 11.03
CA ARG A 130 5.00 -16.72 11.06
C ARG A 130 6.01 -16.51 12.17
N ILE A 131 6.90 -15.56 11.98
CA ILE A 131 7.80 -15.14 13.06
C ILE A 131 7.06 -14.27 14.07
N ILE A 132 7.61 -14.21 15.29
CA ILE A 132 7.33 -13.10 16.21
C ILE A 132 8.49 -12.13 16.02
N GLY A 133 8.23 -11.03 15.34
CA GLY A 133 9.22 -10.03 14.97
C GLY A 133 9.26 -8.82 15.89
N ASP A 134 10.22 -7.94 15.62
CA ASP A 134 10.41 -6.68 16.35
C ASP A 134 9.13 -5.83 16.31
N VAL A 135 8.49 -5.76 15.15
CA VAL A 135 7.12 -5.24 14.99
C VAL A 135 6.15 -6.39 14.75
N LEU A 136 5.01 -6.39 15.43
CA LEU A 136 3.90 -7.31 15.18
C LEU A 136 2.71 -6.52 14.67
N MET A 137 2.40 -6.61 13.38
CA MET A 137 1.20 -5.99 12.83
C MET A 137 -0.06 -6.71 13.33
N ARG A 138 -1.05 -5.92 13.71
CA ARG A 138 -2.36 -6.32 14.23
C ARG A 138 -3.46 -5.63 13.45
N GLU A 139 -4.69 -6.03 13.72
CA GLU A 139 -5.90 -5.54 13.10
C GLU A 139 -6.01 -4.02 13.17
N GLN A 140 -5.54 -3.41 14.27
CA GLN A 140 -5.52 -1.94 14.43
C GLN A 140 -4.55 -1.23 13.47
N ASP A 141 -3.60 -1.96 12.87
CA ASP A 141 -2.62 -1.40 11.92
C ASP A 141 -3.12 -1.43 10.47
N VAL A 142 -4.20 -2.17 10.20
CA VAL A 142 -4.76 -2.33 8.85
C VAL A 142 -6.22 -1.92 8.75
N LEU A 143 -6.86 -1.59 9.88
CA LEU A 143 -8.22 -1.10 9.94
C LEU A 143 -8.25 0.35 10.42
N PRO A 144 -9.21 1.17 9.95
CA PRO A 144 -9.46 2.47 10.52
C PRO A 144 -9.87 2.34 11.98
N SER A 145 -9.37 3.22 12.84
CA SER A 145 -9.88 3.30 14.21
C SER A 145 -11.35 3.74 14.17
N PHE A 146 -12.20 3.11 15.00
CA PHE A 146 -13.62 3.47 15.08
C PHE A 146 -13.78 4.98 15.33
N GLY A 147 -14.31 5.70 14.34
CA GLY A 147 -14.52 7.15 14.41
C GLY A 147 -13.44 8.04 13.75
N ASN A 148 -12.32 7.47 13.26
CA ASN A 148 -11.19 8.23 12.71
C ASN A 148 -11.08 8.14 11.17
N GLY A 149 -12.23 8.23 10.48
CA GLY A 149 -12.26 8.21 9.01
C GLY A 149 -12.02 6.82 8.42
N ILE A 150 -11.41 6.77 7.22
CA ILE A 150 -11.27 5.55 6.42
C ILE A 150 -9.87 4.92 6.46
N ARG A 151 -8.96 5.44 7.29
CA ARG A 151 -7.52 5.09 7.23
C ARG A 151 -7.00 4.43 8.50
N PRO A 152 -6.17 3.39 8.38
CA PRO A 152 -5.36 2.89 9.47
C PRO A 152 -4.27 3.90 9.93
N PRO A 153 -3.64 3.70 11.10
CA PRO A 153 -2.55 4.55 11.56
C PRO A 153 -1.38 4.62 10.56
N LEU A 154 -0.82 5.82 10.35
CA LEU A 154 0.35 6.03 9.50
C LEU A 154 1.53 5.16 9.96
N LYS A 155 2.13 4.42 9.03
CA LYS A 155 3.40 3.72 9.24
C LYS A 155 4.52 4.48 8.55
N ARG A 156 5.22 5.34 9.29
CA ARG A 156 6.30 6.20 8.75
C ARG A 156 7.49 5.37 8.23
N ASP A 157 7.66 4.15 8.73
CA ASP A 157 8.66 3.15 8.32
C ASP A 157 8.13 2.15 7.28
N SER A 158 7.03 2.46 6.58
CA SER A 158 6.45 1.61 5.54
C SER A 158 7.45 1.24 4.45
N ILE A 159 7.44 -0.03 4.05
CA ILE A 159 8.24 -0.60 2.94
C ILE A 159 7.38 -1.22 1.83
N ALA A 160 6.07 -1.31 2.05
CA ALA A 160 5.09 -1.78 1.08
C ALA A 160 3.70 -1.28 1.47
N VAL A 161 2.78 -1.26 0.50
CA VAL A 161 1.36 -0.96 0.71
C VAL A 161 0.50 -2.16 0.35
N GLY A 162 -0.70 -2.22 0.93
CA GLY A 162 -1.69 -3.24 0.62
C GLY A 162 -3.10 -2.64 0.56
N ASP A 163 -3.96 -3.30 -0.23
CA ASP A 163 -5.37 -2.97 -0.38
C ASP A 163 -6.15 -4.27 -0.55
N TYR A 164 -6.58 -4.85 0.57
CA TYR A 164 -7.32 -6.11 0.57
C TYR A 164 -8.07 -6.33 1.88
N PHE A 165 -9.25 -6.95 1.77
CA PHE A 165 -10.07 -7.33 2.92
C PHE A 165 -9.33 -8.28 3.87
N LEU A 166 -9.74 -8.28 5.13
CA LEU A 166 -9.41 -9.36 6.05
C LEU A 166 -10.10 -10.65 5.57
N ASP A 167 -9.35 -11.45 4.81
CA ASP A 167 -9.84 -12.61 4.06
C ASP A 167 -9.37 -13.91 4.70
N HIS A 168 -10.00 -14.26 5.83
CA HIS A 168 -9.82 -15.56 6.49
C HIS A 168 -10.75 -16.58 5.90
N HIS A 169 -10.21 -17.78 5.77
CA HIS A 169 -10.96 -18.95 5.38
C HIS A 169 -10.81 -19.97 6.49
N HIS A 170 -11.80 -20.85 6.64
CA HIS A 170 -11.70 -22.07 7.46
C HIS A 170 -11.92 -21.96 8.98
N ALA A 171 -12.58 -20.91 9.50
CA ALA A 171 -13.14 -20.98 10.86
C ALA A 171 -14.01 -22.24 11.09
N ARG A 172 -14.61 -22.77 10.00
CA ARG A 172 -15.43 -24.00 9.97
C ARG A 172 -14.66 -25.33 9.89
N ALA A 173 -13.36 -25.32 9.53
CA ALA A 173 -12.57 -26.56 9.47
C ALA A 173 -12.12 -27.04 10.87
N HIS A 174 -12.30 -26.22 11.90
CA HIS A 174 -12.03 -26.56 13.29
C HIS A 174 -13.29 -27.19 13.93
N ILE A 175 -13.37 -28.51 13.87
CA ILE A 175 -14.45 -29.31 14.47
C ILE A 175 -14.53 -29.03 15.99
N GLY A 176 -15.72 -28.66 16.49
CA GLY A 176 -16.02 -28.60 17.93
C GLY A 176 -16.01 -27.22 18.59
N HIS A 177 -15.85 -26.12 17.85
CA HIS A 177 -15.96 -24.79 18.44
C HIS A 177 -17.44 -24.37 18.59
N PRO A 178 -17.95 -24.07 19.80
CA PRO A 178 -19.39 -23.84 20.05
C PRO A 178 -19.91 -22.55 19.41
N ASN A 179 -19.02 -21.60 19.11
CA ASN A 179 -19.33 -20.36 18.41
C ASN A 179 -18.52 -20.33 17.12
N TYR A 180 -19.16 -20.55 15.98
CA TYR A 180 -18.54 -20.20 14.70
C TYR A 180 -18.30 -18.70 14.71
N PHE A 181 -17.05 -18.26 14.49
CA PHE A 181 -16.80 -16.84 14.25
C PHE A 181 -17.55 -16.45 12.99
N LYS A 182 -18.57 -15.59 13.13
CA LYS A 182 -19.16 -14.93 11.98
C LYS A 182 -18.09 -13.94 11.52
N GLU A 183 -17.55 -14.18 10.34
CA GLU A 183 -16.54 -13.32 9.69
C GLU A 183 -17.23 -11.99 9.29
N GLU A 184 -17.54 -11.16 10.28
CA GLU A 184 -17.98 -9.78 10.09
C GLU A 184 -16.76 -8.87 10.19
N PHE A 185 -15.94 -8.88 9.14
CA PHE A 185 -14.85 -7.95 9.03
C PHE A 185 -15.36 -6.60 8.54
N PRO A 186 -14.78 -5.48 9.03
CA PRO A 186 -15.10 -4.16 8.50
C PRO A 186 -14.70 -4.04 7.01
N PRO A 187 -15.19 -2.99 6.32
CA PRO A 187 -14.81 -2.72 4.94
C PRO A 187 -13.30 -2.70 4.73
N ASN A 188 -12.88 -3.10 3.53
CA ASN A 188 -11.48 -3.03 3.09
C ASN A 188 -10.87 -1.65 3.36
N ALA A 189 -9.62 -1.63 3.79
CA ALA A 189 -8.85 -0.42 3.97
C ALA A 189 -7.45 -0.59 3.39
N LYS A 190 -6.95 0.48 2.77
CA LYS A 190 -5.55 0.54 2.33
C LYS A 190 -4.65 0.67 3.54
N PHE A 191 -3.56 -0.09 3.56
CA PHE A 191 -2.66 -0.15 4.70
C PHE A 191 -1.19 -0.13 4.26
N GLN A 192 -0.31 0.08 5.24
CA GLN A 192 1.14 0.10 5.08
C GLN A 192 1.78 -1.05 5.85
N VAL A 193 2.84 -1.63 5.29
CA VAL A 193 3.61 -2.70 5.91
C VAL A 193 4.92 -2.11 6.45
N PRO A 194 5.10 -2.04 7.78
CA PRO A 194 6.27 -1.42 8.40
C PRO A 194 7.53 -2.28 8.25
N PHE A 195 8.70 -1.64 8.19
CA PHE A 195 10.01 -2.30 8.02
C PHE A 195 10.28 -3.39 9.06
N GLY A 196 9.87 -3.16 10.31
CA GLY A 196 10.16 -4.06 11.44
C GLY A 196 9.51 -5.45 11.37
N VAL A 197 8.57 -5.70 10.45
CA VAL A 197 7.87 -7.01 10.36
C VAL A 197 8.75 -8.15 9.85
N PHE A 198 9.89 -7.83 9.24
CA PHE A 198 10.81 -8.82 8.66
C PHE A 198 11.72 -9.49 9.68
N PHE A 199 11.99 -8.84 10.81
CA PHE A 199 13.08 -9.25 11.70
C PHE A 199 12.54 -10.03 12.90
N PRO A 200 12.92 -11.31 13.08
CA PRO A 200 12.51 -12.07 14.27
C PRO A 200 13.20 -11.54 15.52
N ARG A 201 12.46 -11.48 16.63
CA ARG A 201 13.03 -11.02 17.91
C ARG A 201 14.20 -11.91 18.33
N GLY A 202 15.32 -11.28 18.65
CA GLY A 202 16.51 -11.97 19.18
C GLY A 202 17.25 -12.86 18.17
N VAL A 203 16.97 -12.75 16.86
CA VAL A 203 17.70 -13.47 15.81
C VAL A 203 18.25 -12.49 14.78
N ASP A 204 19.56 -12.28 14.82
CA ASP A 204 20.31 -11.46 13.87
C ASP A 204 20.68 -12.26 12.61
N GLY A 205 21.09 -11.58 11.53
CA GLY A 205 21.47 -12.20 10.26
C GLY A 205 20.35 -12.85 9.45
N PHE A 206 19.08 -12.74 9.88
CA PHE A 206 17.94 -13.41 9.26
C PHE A 206 16.73 -12.48 9.09
N MET A 207 16.05 -12.61 7.95
CA MET A 207 14.76 -11.96 7.67
C MET A 207 13.73 -13.00 7.22
N ALA A 208 12.51 -12.89 7.75
CA ALA A 208 11.35 -13.58 7.20
C ALA A 208 10.58 -12.63 6.27
N ILE A 209 10.16 -13.14 5.12
CA ILE A 209 9.43 -12.39 4.10
C ILE A 209 8.16 -13.14 3.71
N GLU A 210 7.32 -12.54 2.85
CA GLU A 210 6.09 -13.15 2.33
C GLU A 210 5.11 -13.50 3.47
N LYS A 211 4.52 -14.70 3.50
CA LYS A 211 3.52 -15.13 4.49
C LYS A 211 4.12 -15.45 5.85
N SER A 212 5.44 -15.34 5.98
CA SER A 212 6.17 -15.67 7.21
C SER A 212 6.48 -14.44 8.07
N ILE A 213 6.13 -13.22 7.62
CA ILE A 213 6.34 -11.98 8.36
C ILE A 213 5.58 -11.94 9.70
N SER A 214 5.97 -11.00 10.55
CA SER A 214 5.38 -10.80 11.87
C SER A 214 4.02 -10.07 11.81
N VAL A 215 2.96 -10.86 11.61
CA VAL A 215 1.56 -10.41 11.58
C VAL A 215 0.68 -11.34 12.44
N THR A 216 -0.43 -10.83 12.97
CA THR A 216 -1.46 -11.69 13.58
C THR A 216 -2.06 -12.64 12.54
N HIS A 217 -2.72 -13.71 13.01
CA HIS A 217 -3.50 -14.57 12.11
C HIS A 217 -4.50 -13.76 11.29
N ILE A 218 -5.13 -12.76 11.92
CA ILE A 218 -6.07 -11.87 11.25
C ILE A 218 -5.37 -11.03 10.16
N VAL A 219 -4.27 -10.34 10.46
CA VAL A 219 -3.59 -9.51 9.44
C VAL A 219 -2.96 -10.34 8.30
N ASN A 220 -2.67 -11.62 8.51
CA ASN A 220 -2.22 -12.51 7.43
C ASN A 220 -3.23 -12.61 6.28
N GLY A 221 -4.53 -12.45 6.57
CA GLY A 221 -5.60 -12.51 5.57
C GLY A 221 -5.44 -11.48 4.46
N CYS A 222 -4.98 -10.27 4.79
CA CYS A 222 -4.81 -9.19 3.82
C CYS A 222 -3.37 -9.02 3.32
N THR A 223 -2.35 -9.34 4.12
CA THR A 223 -0.92 -9.14 3.76
C THR A 223 -0.35 -10.19 2.79
N ARG A 224 -0.98 -11.37 2.68
CA ARG A 224 -0.48 -12.52 1.89
C ARG A 224 -0.66 -12.40 0.37
N LEU A 225 -1.30 -11.35 -0.11
CA LEU A 225 -1.66 -11.19 -1.53
C LEU A 225 -0.41 -10.93 -2.38
N GLN A 226 -0.37 -11.54 -3.56
CA GLN A 226 0.83 -11.55 -4.41
C GLN A 226 1.41 -10.15 -4.70
N PRO A 227 0.61 -9.09 -4.97
CA PRO A 227 1.15 -7.75 -5.16
C PRO A 227 1.94 -7.26 -3.94
N ILE A 228 1.41 -7.45 -2.73
CA ILE A 228 2.03 -7.01 -1.47
C ILE A 228 3.30 -7.83 -1.21
N VAL A 229 3.25 -9.14 -1.46
CA VAL A 229 4.39 -10.04 -1.35
C VAL A 229 5.53 -9.63 -2.30
N LEU A 230 5.22 -9.21 -3.53
CA LEU A 230 6.22 -8.72 -4.47
C LEU A 230 6.89 -7.44 -3.98
N LEU A 231 6.12 -6.49 -3.44
CA LEU A 231 6.65 -5.27 -2.84
C LEU A 231 7.58 -5.58 -1.66
N MET A 232 7.14 -6.47 -0.76
CA MET A 232 7.96 -6.93 0.36
C MET A 232 9.24 -7.65 -0.09
N GLY A 233 9.17 -8.46 -1.16
CA GLY A 233 10.34 -9.11 -1.75
C GLY A 233 11.34 -8.11 -2.30
N GLN A 234 10.88 -7.05 -2.97
CA GLN A 234 11.74 -5.98 -3.47
C GLN A 234 12.41 -5.24 -2.30
N ALA A 235 11.65 -4.87 -1.26
CA ALA A 235 12.20 -4.25 -0.06
C ALA A 235 13.25 -5.14 0.61
N ALA A 236 12.96 -6.43 0.81
CA ALA A 236 13.91 -7.36 1.41
C ALA A 236 15.21 -7.51 0.61
N GLY A 237 15.13 -7.53 -0.73
CA GLY A 237 16.31 -7.55 -1.60
C GLY A 237 17.18 -6.30 -1.44
N VAL A 238 16.55 -5.12 -1.35
CA VAL A 238 17.24 -3.84 -1.10
C VAL A 238 17.93 -3.86 0.26
N ILE A 239 17.21 -4.29 1.31
CA ILE A 239 17.74 -4.38 2.68
C ILE A 239 18.95 -5.32 2.71
N ALA A 240 18.83 -6.52 2.15
CA ALA A 240 19.91 -7.50 2.12
C ALA A 240 21.15 -6.96 1.38
N ALA A 241 20.95 -6.29 0.23
CA ALA A 241 22.05 -5.71 -0.54
C ALA A 241 22.74 -4.55 0.21
N MET A 242 21.97 -3.67 0.85
CA MET A 242 22.51 -2.57 1.65
C MET A 242 23.24 -3.07 2.89
N ALA A 243 22.67 -4.04 3.61
CA ALA A 243 23.27 -4.68 4.76
C ALA A 243 24.62 -5.33 4.41
N ALA A 244 24.65 -6.12 3.34
CA ALA A 244 25.86 -6.78 2.87
C ALA A 244 26.96 -5.77 2.47
N ARG A 245 26.60 -4.68 1.78
CA ARG A 245 27.55 -3.63 1.38
C ARG A 245 28.10 -2.85 2.57
N LYS A 246 27.26 -2.53 3.55
CA LYS A 246 27.65 -1.78 4.76
C LYS A 246 28.26 -2.67 5.84
N GLN A 247 28.23 -3.99 5.68
CA GLN A 247 28.66 -4.99 6.66
C GLN A 247 27.97 -4.81 8.02
N ILE A 248 26.65 -4.58 7.98
CA ILE A 248 25.80 -4.44 9.17
C ILE A 248 24.68 -5.47 9.14
N GLU A 249 24.05 -5.68 10.29
CA GLU A 249 22.85 -6.51 10.36
C GLU A 249 21.72 -5.92 9.51
N PRO A 250 20.89 -6.75 8.85
CA PRO A 250 19.75 -6.28 8.04
C PRO A 250 18.81 -5.31 8.78
N ARG A 251 18.56 -5.57 10.07
CA ARG A 251 17.73 -4.70 10.93
C ARG A 251 18.34 -3.32 11.21
N ASN A 252 19.66 -3.19 11.06
CA ASN A 252 20.39 -1.95 11.32
C ASN A 252 20.53 -1.08 10.05
N VAL A 253 20.01 -1.54 8.91
CA VAL A 253 19.95 -0.69 7.71
C VAL A 253 19.00 0.48 7.98
N PRO A 254 19.42 1.74 7.76
CA PRO A 254 18.54 2.89 7.94
C PRO A 254 17.32 2.77 7.01
N VAL A 255 16.13 2.74 7.60
CA VAL A 255 14.88 2.57 6.83
C VAL A 255 14.66 3.69 5.80
N ARG A 256 15.08 4.92 6.10
CA ARG A 256 15.03 6.04 5.15
C ARG A 256 15.85 5.78 3.88
N ASP A 257 17.01 5.13 3.99
CA ASP A 257 17.81 4.75 2.82
C ASP A 257 17.06 3.72 1.96
N VAL A 258 16.43 2.73 2.61
CA VAL A 258 15.65 1.68 1.94
C VAL A 258 14.45 2.30 1.22
N GLN A 259 13.67 3.11 1.94
CA GLN A 259 12.50 3.81 1.42
C GLN A 259 12.88 4.71 0.24
N GLU A 260 13.92 5.53 0.36
CA GLU A 260 14.37 6.39 -0.74
C GLU A 260 14.76 5.57 -1.98
N TYR A 261 15.49 4.46 -1.81
CA TYR A 261 15.85 3.58 -2.92
C TYR A 261 14.61 2.96 -3.60
N LEU A 262 13.59 2.61 -2.83
CA LEU A 262 12.32 2.08 -3.34
C LEU A 262 11.53 3.16 -4.10
N LEU A 263 11.40 4.36 -3.52
CA LEU A 263 10.64 5.48 -4.09
C LEU A 263 11.19 5.93 -5.45
N VAL A 264 12.51 6.10 -5.57
CA VAL A 264 13.15 6.49 -6.86
C VAL A 264 13.08 5.39 -7.93
N ARG A 265 12.51 4.22 -7.60
CA ARG A 265 12.21 3.12 -8.53
C ARG A 265 10.71 2.92 -8.72
N GLY A 266 9.89 3.86 -8.27
CA GLY A 266 8.44 3.84 -8.47
C GLY A 266 7.67 2.97 -7.50
N VAL A 267 8.29 2.48 -6.43
CA VAL A 267 7.57 1.73 -5.41
C VAL A 267 6.78 2.70 -4.54
N MET A 268 5.47 2.47 -4.44
CA MET A 268 4.59 3.22 -3.58
C MET A 268 4.70 2.72 -2.13
N LEU A 269 4.86 3.64 -1.18
CA LEU A 269 5.01 3.35 0.26
C LEU A 269 3.90 3.96 1.11
N TYR A 270 3.15 4.89 0.52
CA TYR A 270 1.90 5.46 0.98
C TYR A 270 0.85 5.38 -0.12
N PRO A 271 -0.35 4.85 0.14
CA PRO A 271 -1.27 4.38 -0.90
C PRO A 271 -2.15 5.50 -1.49
N TYR A 272 -1.54 6.52 -2.10
CA TYR A 272 -2.28 7.51 -2.89
C TYR A 272 -2.96 6.88 -4.13
N GLU A 273 -4.17 7.30 -4.45
CA GLU A 273 -4.94 6.77 -5.60
C GLU A 273 -4.71 7.54 -6.91
N ASP A 274 -4.43 8.84 -6.85
CA ASP A 274 -4.34 9.74 -8.01
C ASP A 274 -2.91 10.24 -8.30
N LEU A 275 -1.90 9.58 -7.72
CA LEU A 275 -0.49 9.91 -7.90
C LEU A 275 0.24 8.77 -8.61
N HIS A 276 0.74 9.06 -9.81
CA HIS A 276 1.41 8.07 -10.66
C HIS A 276 2.94 8.23 -10.61
N VAL A 277 3.68 7.15 -10.92
CA VAL A 277 5.17 7.16 -10.89
C VAL A 277 5.77 8.15 -11.89
N GLU A 278 5.06 8.46 -12.96
CA GLU A 278 5.45 9.44 -13.96
C GLU A 278 5.27 10.89 -13.49
N ASP A 279 4.53 11.10 -12.39
CA ASP A 279 4.34 12.43 -11.84
C ASP A 279 5.63 12.95 -11.22
N ARG A 280 6.00 14.18 -11.59
CA ARG A 280 7.25 14.80 -11.13
C ARG A 280 7.39 14.88 -9.62
N VAL A 281 6.26 14.97 -8.90
CA VAL A 281 6.20 15.06 -7.43
C VAL A 281 6.04 13.70 -6.76
N PHE A 282 6.07 12.58 -7.51
CA PHE A 282 5.80 11.26 -6.96
C PHE A 282 6.67 10.94 -5.75
N VAL A 283 7.99 11.13 -5.87
CA VAL A 283 8.95 10.77 -4.81
C VAL A 283 8.76 11.65 -3.59
N GLU A 284 8.68 12.95 -3.78
CA GLU A 284 8.58 13.94 -2.70
C GLU A 284 7.23 13.85 -1.98
N ALA A 285 6.13 13.63 -2.70
CA ALA A 285 4.83 13.38 -2.08
C ALA A 285 4.84 12.13 -1.20
N GLN A 286 5.42 11.03 -1.67
CA GLN A 286 5.56 9.81 -0.87
C GLN A 286 6.43 10.02 0.37
N LYS A 287 7.57 10.71 0.22
CA LYS A 287 8.46 11.10 1.33
C LYS A 287 7.72 11.93 2.39
N LEU A 288 7.02 12.97 1.97
CA LEU A 288 6.31 13.88 2.88
C LEU A 288 5.07 13.22 3.51
N ALA A 289 4.43 12.27 2.82
CA ALA A 289 3.37 11.44 3.41
C ALA A 289 3.92 10.54 4.53
N LEU A 290 5.05 9.87 4.29
CA LEU A 290 5.74 9.06 5.30
C LEU A 290 6.29 9.89 6.47
N ALA A 291 6.56 11.17 6.25
CA ALA A 291 6.93 12.10 7.32
C ALA A 291 5.71 12.61 8.12
N GLY A 292 4.49 12.40 7.62
CA GLY A 292 3.25 12.92 8.21
C GLY A 292 2.99 14.40 7.92
N VAL A 293 3.65 14.96 6.90
CA VAL A 293 3.53 16.37 6.51
C VAL A 293 2.41 16.54 5.50
N VAL A 294 2.59 15.99 4.30
CA VAL A 294 1.60 16.06 3.22
C VAL A 294 0.87 14.73 3.18
N PHE A 295 -0.25 14.65 3.87
CA PHE A 295 -1.13 13.47 3.83
C PHE A 295 -2.12 13.56 2.66
N ASP A 296 -2.88 12.52 2.32
CA ASP A 296 -4.09 12.78 1.51
C ASP A 296 -5.19 13.45 2.35
N GLU A 297 -6.29 13.82 1.70
CA GLU A 297 -7.49 14.31 2.41
C GLU A 297 -8.24 13.12 3.05
N GLU A 298 -9.57 13.09 3.00
CA GLU A 298 -10.35 12.01 3.63
C GLU A 298 -10.44 10.73 2.77
N ASP A 299 -9.76 10.65 1.62
CA ASP A 299 -10.08 9.71 0.54
C ASP A 299 -8.89 9.14 -0.25
N PHE A 300 -7.66 9.16 0.27
CA PHE A 300 -6.46 8.67 -0.44
C PHE A 300 -6.07 9.46 -1.70
N LEU A 301 -6.70 10.60 -1.98
CA LEU A 301 -6.32 11.45 -3.12
C LEU A 301 -5.34 12.56 -2.69
N PHE A 302 -4.18 12.59 -3.35
CA PHE A 302 -3.16 13.61 -3.22
C PHE A 302 -3.60 14.94 -3.82
N ARG A 303 -4.29 14.95 -4.98
CA ARG A 303 -4.75 16.14 -5.70
C ARG A 303 -3.63 17.13 -6.03
N LYS A 304 -2.63 16.69 -6.82
CA LYS A 304 -1.41 17.46 -7.14
C LYS A 304 -1.67 18.88 -7.70
N ASP A 305 -2.74 19.05 -8.47
CA ASP A 305 -3.06 20.32 -9.14
C ASP A 305 -3.99 21.23 -8.32
N LYS A 306 -4.41 20.81 -7.12
CA LYS A 306 -5.29 21.60 -6.25
C LYS A 306 -4.61 22.91 -5.86
N PRO A 307 -5.22 24.08 -6.15
CA PRO A 307 -4.78 25.36 -5.61
C PRO A 307 -4.91 25.37 -4.09
N LEU A 308 -3.87 25.83 -3.39
CA LEU A 308 -3.85 25.86 -1.92
C LEU A 308 -4.33 27.20 -1.36
N LYS A 309 -4.97 27.14 -0.21
CA LYS A 309 -5.24 28.29 0.66
C LYS A 309 -4.09 28.54 1.63
N TRP A 310 -4.00 29.75 2.17
CA TRP A 310 -3.02 30.08 3.20
C TRP A 310 -3.11 29.21 4.46
N SER A 311 -4.31 28.75 4.83
CA SER A 311 -4.48 27.80 5.93
C SER A 311 -3.79 26.46 5.67
N GLU A 312 -3.95 25.93 4.47
CA GLU A 312 -3.31 24.68 4.05
C GLU A 312 -1.79 24.85 3.94
N VAL A 313 -1.32 25.99 3.42
CA VAL A 313 0.12 26.32 3.38
C VAL A 313 0.71 26.37 4.78
N GLY A 314 0.07 27.09 5.71
CA GLY A 314 0.57 27.26 7.07
C GLY A 314 0.66 25.92 7.82
N GLU A 315 -0.35 25.07 7.70
CA GLU A 315 -0.32 23.74 8.28
C GLU A 315 0.81 22.87 7.71
N LEU A 316 0.99 22.86 6.39
CA LEU A 316 2.03 22.05 5.75
C LEU A 316 3.44 22.58 6.06
N LEU A 317 3.62 23.90 6.10
CA LEU A 317 4.89 24.55 6.42
C LEU A 317 5.30 24.25 7.87
N ALA A 318 4.38 24.45 8.83
CA ALA A 318 4.63 24.18 10.24
C ALA A 318 4.95 22.69 10.50
N LYS A 319 4.28 21.77 9.79
CA LYS A 319 4.60 20.34 9.84
C LYS A 319 5.99 20.04 9.27
N ALA A 320 6.33 20.62 8.12
CA ALA A 320 7.60 20.36 7.43
C ALA A 320 8.81 20.81 8.24
N GLU A 321 8.73 21.95 8.93
CA GLU A 321 9.80 22.46 9.79
C GLU A 321 9.93 21.66 11.11
N GLY A 322 8.98 20.77 11.40
CA GLY A 322 9.00 19.89 12.58
C GLY A 322 8.19 20.40 13.77
N GLY A 323 7.36 21.42 13.58
CA GLY A 323 6.53 21.99 14.64
C GLY A 323 5.41 21.07 15.14
N LEU A 324 5.06 19.97 14.45
CA LEU A 324 3.80 19.24 14.69
C LEU A 324 3.85 17.72 14.37
N ALA A 325 4.88 16.99 14.80
CA ALA A 325 4.99 15.54 14.53
C ALA A 325 3.91 14.63 15.19
N ASP A 326 2.99 15.15 16.03
CA ASP A 326 1.92 14.37 16.70
C ASP A 326 0.59 15.17 16.80
N ILE A 327 -0.20 15.22 15.72
CA ILE A 327 -1.44 16.02 15.68
C ILE A 327 -2.67 15.25 16.21
N GLU A 328 -2.53 14.05 16.76
CA GLU A 328 -3.73 13.36 17.27
C GLU A 328 -4.30 13.97 18.55
N GLN A 329 -3.58 14.77 19.35
CA GLN A 329 -4.15 15.39 20.55
C GLN A 329 -3.41 16.66 21.03
N THR A 330 -3.79 17.89 20.60
CA THR A 330 -3.66 19.17 21.36
C THR A 330 -4.07 20.43 20.53
N PRO A 331 -4.14 21.67 21.11
CA PRO A 331 -4.55 22.95 20.48
C PRO A 331 -3.81 23.45 19.21
N ALA A 332 -3.24 22.57 18.39
CA ALA A 332 -2.36 22.81 17.26
C ALA A 332 -2.95 23.65 16.10
N ALA A 333 -4.28 23.73 15.97
CA ALA A 333 -4.92 24.62 15.00
C ALA A 333 -4.61 26.13 15.23
N ARG A 334 -4.05 26.48 16.40
CA ARG A 334 -3.60 27.86 16.72
C ARG A 334 -2.14 28.15 16.35
N ALA A 335 -1.26 27.14 16.34
CA ALA A 335 0.19 27.37 16.20
C ALA A 335 0.61 27.82 14.78
N TRP A 336 0.01 27.22 13.74
CA TRP A 336 0.38 27.57 12.36
C TRP A 336 -0.07 29.00 11.97
N ARG A 337 -1.17 29.49 12.56
CA ARG A 337 -1.67 30.86 12.30
C ARG A 337 -0.69 31.90 12.81
N GLU A 338 -0.24 31.75 14.05
CA GLU A 338 0.77 32.62 14.67
C GLU A 338 2.08 32.57 13.88
N TYR A 339 2.47 31.38 13.42
CA TYR A 339 3.66 31.19 12.62
C TYR A 339 3.58 31.91 11.25
N ILE A 340 2.49 31.74 10.50
CA ILE A 340 2.29 32.48 9.23
C ILE A 340 2.23 33.99 9.48
N HIS A 341 1.58 34.44 10.56
CA HIS A 341 1.60 35.85 10.95
C HIS A 341 3.01 36.39 11.14
N ALA A 342 3.85 35.68 11.91
CA ALA A 342 5.22 36.10 12.16
C ALA A 342 6.05 36.13 10.87
N LEU A 343 5.89 35.13 10.00
CA LEU A 343 6.55 35.12 8.69
C LEU A 343 6.02 36.22 7.76
N ALA A 344 4.78 36.67 7.93
CA ALA A 344 4.16 37.68 7.08
C ALA A 344 4.35 39.12 7.57
N GLU A 345 4.86 39.32 8.79
CA GLU A 345 4.98 40.64 9.42
C GLU A 345 5.73 41.65 8.55
N ASP A 346 5.18 42.85 8.36
CA ASP A 346 5.74 43.92 7.51
C ASP A 346 5.90 43.56 6.00
N LEU A 347 5.27 42.48 5.52
CA LEU A 347 5.18 42.21 4.08
C LEU A 347 3.92 42.85 3.50
N GLU A 348 4.13 43.78 2.56
CA GLU A 348 3.05 44.48 1.86
C GLU A 348 2.08 43.50 1.18
N GLY A 349 0.78 43.62 1.48
CA GLY A 349 -0.28 42.80 0.88
C GLY A 349 -0.45 41.40 1.48
N LEU A 350 0.23 41.12 2.60
CA LEU A 350 0.12 39.88 3.36
C LEU A 350 -0.36 40.12 4.80
N GLU A 351 -1.42 40.91 4.95
CA GLU A 351 -2.08 41.12 6.23
C GLU A 351 -3.09 39.97 6.51
N PHE A 352 -3.06 39.42 7.73
CA PHE A 352 -3.91 38.29 8.15
C PHE A 352 -4.83 38.67 9.32
N GLU A 353 -5.68 39.67 9.17
CA GLU A 353 -6.48 40.20 10.29
C GLU A 353 -7.70 39.31 10.65
N SER A 354 -8.10 38.41 9.76
CA SER A 354 -9.30 37.59 9.87
C SER A 354 -9.14 36.16 9.37
N GLU A 355 -10.05 35.27 9.76
CA GLU A 355 -10.12 33.89 9.19
C GLU A 355 -10.34 33.87 7.68
N GLN A 356 -10.89 34.93 7.09
CA GLN A 356 -11.11 35.01 5.65
C GLN A 356 -9.78 35.15 4.89
N ASP A 357 -8.80 35.82 5.50
CA ASP A 357 -7.46 36.01 4.91
C ASP A 357 -6.69 34.70 4.83
N PHE A 358 -6.90 33.79 5.77
CA PHE A 358 -6.34 32.43 5.72
C PHE A 358 -7.04 31.53 4.70
N ASN A 359 -8.26 31.86 4.29
CA ASN A 359 -9.05 31.07 3.34
C ASN A 359 -8.85 31.48 1.87
N ARG A 360 -8.11 32.56 1.60
CA ARG A 360 -7.77 32.97 0.23
C ARG A 360 -6.72 32.03 -0.37
N VAL A 361 -6.81 31.84 -1.68
CA VAL A 361 -5.85 31.06 -2.46
C VAL A 361 -4.52 31.81 -2.52
N VAL A 362 -3.42 31.12 -2.26
CA VAL A 362 -2.08 31.71 -2.27
C VAL A 362 -1.52 31.77 -3.69
N THR A 363 -0.95 32.92 -4.08
CA THR A 363 -0.20 33.04 -5.33
C THR A 363 1.28 32.74 -5.16
N ARG A 364 1.97 32.45 -6.27
CA ARG A 364 3.41 32.18 -6.25
C ARG A 364 4.25 33.35 -5.72
N ALA A 365 3.87 34.58 -6.08
CA ALA A 365 4.53 35.80 -5.61
C ALA A 365 4.33 36.04 -4.11
N GLU A 366 3.12 35.78 -3.61
CA GLU A 366 2.76 35.89 -2.21
C GLU A 366 3.49 34.88 -1.32
N LEU A 367 3.68 33.65 -1.79
CA LEU A 367 4.35 32.61 -1.02
C LEU A 367 5.87 32.82 -0.92
N ALA A 368 6.51 33.42 -1.93
CA ALA A 368 7.96 33.56 -2.01
C ALA A 368 8.60 34.26 -0.79
N PRO A 369 8.14 35.42 -0.31
CA PRO A 369 8.74 36.05 0.87
C PRO A 369 8.54 35.24 2.16
N VAL A 370 7.40 34.55 2.30
CA VAL A 370 7.13 33.67 3.45
C VAL A 370 8.10 32.49 3.47
N LEU A 371 8.30 31.83 2.31
CA LEU A 371 9.27 30.74 2.22
C LEU A 371 10.72 31.21 2.41
N CYS A 372 11.09 32.42 1.95
CA CYS A 372 12.39 32.99 2.26
C CYS A 372 12.60 33.12 3.77
N ARG A 373 11.63 33.69 4.48
CA ARG A 373 11.74 33.88 5.93
C ARG A 373 11.77 32.56 6.69
N ALA A 374 10.93 31.59 6.30
CA ALA A 374 10.97 30.24 6.84
C ALA A 374 12.33 29.54 6.60
N ALA A 375 12.99 29.89 5.50
CA ALA A 375 14.33 29.43 5.14
C ALA A 375 15.48 30.26 5.72
N GLU A 376 15.18 31.30 6.52
CA GLU A 376 16.14 32.32 7.00
C GLU A 376 16.91 33.04 5.86
N LEU A 377 16.33 33.10 4.67
CA LEU A 377 16.89 33.77 3.49
C LEU A 377 16.47 35.24 3.44
N GLN A 378 17.44 36.09 3.09
CA GLN A 378 17.22 37.52 2.90
C GLN A 378 16.89 37.84 1.44
N PRO A 379 16.05 38.86 1.18
CA PRO A 379 15.79 39.30 -0.19
C PRO A 379 17.06 39.87 -0.83
N VAL A 380 17.21 39.69 -2.14
CA VAL A 380 18.34 40.30 -2.85
C VAL A 380 18.19 41.82 -2.93
N PRO A 381 19.28 42.59 -2.78
CA PRO A 381 19.23 44.05 -2.90
C PRO A 381 18.99 44.51 -4.34
N GLU A 382 19.42 43.71 -5.32
CA GLU A 382 19.25 43.97 -6.75
C GLU A 382 18.88 42.65 -7.45
N VAL A 383 17.75 42.66 -8.17
CA VAL A 383 17.25 41.50 -8.91
C VAL A 383 18.01 41.34 -10.22
N ARG A 384 18.64 40.18 -10.42
CA ARG A 384 19.42 39.86 -11.63
C ARG A 384 18.76 38.83 -12.53
N ILE A 385 17.93 37.96 -11.98
CA ILE A 385 17.17 37.01 -12.80
C ILE A 385 16.12 37.74 -13.62
N ARG A 386 15.86 37.25 -14.83
CA ARG A 386 14.88 37.84 -15.75
C ARG A 386 13.88 36.78 -16.17
N PHE A 387 12.63 36.99 -15.80
CA PHE A 387 11.49 36.35 -16.43
C PHE A 387 10.76 37.38 -17.29
N LEU A 388 10.15 36.94 -18.37
CA LEU A 388 9.44 37.78 -19.33
C LEU A 388 8.18 38.39 -18.71
N ASP A 389 7.51 37.65 -17.83
CA ASP A 389 6.27 38.02 -17.15
C ASP A 389 6.48 38.58 -15.73
N MET A 390 7.74 38.76 -15.31
CA MET A 390 8.07 39.34 -14.01
C MET A 390 9.22 40.36 -14.15
N PRO A 391 8.91 41.66 -14.25
CA PRO A 391 9.95 42.69 -14.31
C PRO A 391 10.77 42.70 -13.02
N HIS A 392 12.04 43.11 -13.10
CA HIS A 392 12.94 43.24 -11.94
C HIS A 392 12.42 44.20 -10.86
N THR A 393 11.48 45.08 -11.20
CA THR A 393 10.78 45.99 -10.29
C THR A 393 9.56 45.38 -9.61
N HIS A 394 9.17 44.15 -9.95
CA HIS A 394 8.07 43.47 -9.29
C HIS A 394 8.40 43.26 -7.81
N TRP A 395 7.47 43.59 -6.91
CA TRP A 395 7.71 43.62 -5.46
C TRP A 395 8.22 42.26 -4.91
N ALA A 396 7.72 41.16 -5.45
CA ALA A 396 8.13 39.80 -5.06
C ALA A 396 9.46 39.34 -5.67
N ALA A 397 9.98 40.01 -6.72
CA ALA A 397 11.12 39.51 -7.48
C ALA A 397 12.39 39.36 -6.63
N ARG A 398 12.60 40.27 -5.67
CA ARG A 398 13.71 40.22 -4.70
C ARG A 398 13.67 39.01 -3.77
N TRP A 399 12.48 38.44 -3.55
CA TRP A 399 12.26 37.26 -2.71
C TRP A 399 12.29 35.97 -3.54
N ILE A 400 11.90 36.03 -4.80
CA ILE A 400 11.91 34.88 -5.70
C ILE A 400 13.33 34.46 -6.06
N GLU A 401 14.24 35.41 -6.25
CA GLU A 401 15.61 35.11 -6.71
C GLU A 401 16.42 34.21 -5.76
N PRO A 402 16.46 34.43 -4.44
CA PRO A 402 17.08 33.50 -3.50
C PRO A 402 16.55 32.07 -3.63
N LEU A 403 15.24 31.91 -3.68
CA LEU A 403 14.58 30.59 -3.78
C LEU A 403 14.86 29.91 -5.12
N TYR A 404 14.89 30.69 -6.20
CA TYR A 404 15.21 30.19 -7.54
C TYR A 404 16.67 29.73 -7.63
N ARG A 405 17.61 30.46 -7.04
CA ARG A 405 19.04 30.09 -7.03
C ARG A 405 19.34 28.82 -6.21
N LEU A 406 18.46 28.46 -5.29
CA LEU A 406 18.53 27.24 -4.48
C LEU A 406 17.68 26.10 -5.05
N ASP A 407 17.15 26.26 -6.26
CA ASP A 407 16.22 25.33 -6.90
C ASP A 407 14.96 25.03 -6.05
N ILE A 408 14.59 25.87 -5.08
CA ILE A 408 13.34 25.69 -4.30
C ILE A 408 12.15 26.12 -5.16
N TYR A 409 12.29 27.24 -5.88
CA TYR A 409 11.33 27.70 -6.87
C TYR A 409 11.83 27.42 -8.28
N GLU A 410 10.94 26.97 -9.14
CA GLU A 410 11.22 26.82 -10.56
C GLU A 410 10.31 27.69 -11.41
N GLY A 411 10.80 28.12 -12.57
CA GLY A 411 9.96 28.73 -13.60
C GLY A 411 9.01 27.68 -14.19
N ILE A 412 7.81 28.10 -14.59
CA ILE A 412 6.79 27.18 -15.12
C ILE A 412 7.08 26.87 -16.60
N TRP A 413 7.64 27.86 -17.32
CA TRP A 413 8.14 27.72 -18.69
C TRP A 413 9.49 28.45 -18.78
N HIS A 414 10.37 28.06 -19.71
CA HIS A 414 11.78 28.51 -19.79
C HIS A 414 12.05 30.01 -19.59
N VAL A 415 11.05 30.87 -19.83
CA VAL A 415 11.15 32.33 -19.65
C VAL A 415 10.06 32.95 -18.76
N ASN A 416 9.12 32.19 -18.19
CA ASN A 416 7.97 32.72 -17.42
C ASN A 416 7.89 32.12 -16.00
N PHE A 417 7.56 32.96 -15.03
CA PHE A 417 7.39 32.60 -13.62
C PHE A 417 5.92 32.49 -13.17
N GLN A 418 5.04 33.28 -13.77
CA GLN A 418 3.62 33.47 -13.45
C GLN A 418 3.38 33.83 -11.97
N PRO A 419 3.76 35.04 -11.53
CA PRO A 419 3.69 35.43 -10.11
C PRO A 419 2.28 35.33 -9.52
N GLU A 420 1.26 35.64 -10.31
CA GLU A 420 -0.15 35.65 -9.87
C GLU A 420 -0.84 34.28 -9.96
N ARG A 421 -0.17 33.25 -10.51
CA ARG A 421 -0.79 31.92 -10.58
C ARG A 421 -0.88 31.33 -9.17
N PRO A 422 -2.00 30.67 -8.82
CA PRO A 422 -2.09 29.88 -7.61
C PRO A 422 -0.96 28.85 -7.47
N VAL A 423 -0.47 28.67 -6.24
CA VAL A 423 0.44 27.58 -5.89
C VAL A 423 -0.39 26.29 -5.77
N THR A 424 0.03 25.25 -6.47
CA THR A 424 -0.61 23.94 -6.35
C THR A 424 -0.03 23.13 -5.21
N ARG A 425 -0.77 22.14 -4.74
CA ARG A 425 -0.31 21.20 -3.72
C ARG A 425 0.98 20.48 -4.11
N GLY A 426 1.09 20.02 -5.35
CA GLY A 426 2.30 19.38 -5.86
C GLY A 426 3.51 20.31 -5.85
N GLU A 427 3.33 21.58 -6.16
CA GLU A 427 4.42 22.56 -6.11
C GLU A 427 4.91 22.82 -4.69
N LEU A 428 3.98 23.04 -3.76
CA LEU A 428 4.36 23.25 -2.36
C LEU A 428 5.07 22.01 -1.80
N THR A 429 4.62 20.80 -2.11
CA THR A 429 5.28 19.56 -1.69
C THR A 429 6.75 19.52 -2.12
N LEU A 430 7.05 19.87 -3.37
CA LEU A 430 8.43 19.95 -3.87
C LEU A 430 9.25 21.02 -3.13
N MET A 431 8.65 22.19 -2.88
CA MET A 431 9.31 23.28 -2.15
C MET A 431 9.64 22.87 -0.71
N LEU A 432 8.71 22.21 -0.01
CA LEU A 432 8.89 21.76 1.36
C LEU A 432 9.92 20.64 1.48
N ASP A 433 9.94 19.68 0.54
CA ASP A 433 10.97 18.64 0.49
C ASP A 433 12.37 19.23 0.37
N ARG A 434 12.55 20.18 -0.55
CA ARG A 434 13.84 20.85 -0.78
C ARG A 434 14.27 21.74 0.37
N LEU A 435 13.32 22.41 1.02
CA LEU A 435 13.61 23.39 2.05
C LEU A 435 13.92 22.73 3.40
N PHE A 436 13.14 21.73 3.80
CA PHE A 436 13.22 21.17 5.16
C PHE A 436 13.64 19.71 5.21
N ASP A 437 13.60 18.96 4.10
CA ASP A 437 13.79 17.49 4.05
C ASP A 437 13.16 16.77 5.26
N PRO A 438 11.84 16.95 5.48
CA PRO A 438 11.17 16.41 6.66
C PRO A 438 11.26 14.88 6.71
N PHE A 439 11.41 14.23 5.56
CA PHE A 439 11.60 12.80 5.47
C PHE A 439 12.85 12.34 6.21
N ARG A 440 13.97 13.06 6.10
CA ARG A 440 15.19 12.72 6.87
C ARG A 440 15.20 13.30 8.27
N ASN A 441 14.59 14.47 8.47
CA ASN A 441 14.71 15.22 9.73
C ASN A 441 13.63 14.85 10.77
N LEU A 442 12.47 14.34 10.36
CA LEU A 442 11.41 13.94 11.28
C LEU A 442 11.53 12.47 11.71
N PRO A 443 11.17 12.15 12.97
CA PRO A 443 11.30 10.81 13.50
C PRO A 443 10.43 9.80 12.75
N VAL A 444 10.92 8.57 12.71
CA VAL A 444 10.24 7.43 12.09
C VAL A 444 9.24 6.77 13.06
N THR A 445 9.44 6.91 14.37
CA THR A 445 8.60 6.32 15.43
C THR A 445 7.89 7.39 16.22
#